data_AF-A0A8T4IVZ9-F1
#
_entry.id   AF-A0A8T4IVZ9-F1
#
_cell.length_a   1.000
_cell.length_b   1.000
_cell.length_c   1.000
_cell.angle_alpha   90.00
_cell.angle_beta   90.00
_cell.angle_gamma   90.00
#
_symmetry.space_group_name_H-M   'P 1'
#
loop_
_entity.id
_entity.type
_entity.pdbx_description
1 polymer ?
#
loop_
_entity_poly.entity_id
_entity_poly.type
_entity_poly.pdbx_seq_one_letter_code
_entity_poly.pdbx_strand_id
1 'polypeptide(L)'
;MTPDNGPSWLLENLVRETPGAQSALLCSRDGLRLERYELTVTQADTLSSLLSGLYSLGRGTGKVLVDDPFGTVHQILVEHPLGLLAVMDAG
;
A
#
# COMPACT_ATOMS: atom_id res chain seq x y z
N MET A 1 -9.79 -19.19 -22.06
CA MET A 1 -9.82 -19.13 -20.59
C MET A 1 -8.46 -18.68 -20.12
N THR A 2 -8.27 -17.37 -19.95
CA THR A 2 -7.20 -16.85 -19.10
C THR A 2 -7.45 -17.38 -17.69
N PRO A 3 -6.42 -17.78 -16.91
CA PRO A 3 -6.66 -18.12 -15.52
C PRO A 3 -7.28 -16.90 -14.83
N ASP A 4 -8.40 -17.08 -14.14
CA ASP A 4 -8.99 -16.14 -13.17
C ASP A 4 -8.10 -16.03 -11.91
N ASN A 5 -6.79 -15.92 -12.10
CA ASN A 5 -5.82 -15.82 -11.02
C ASN A 5 -5.55 -14.34 -10.78
N GLY A 6 -6.47 -13.66 -10.10
CA GLY A 6 -6.25 -12.31 -9.60
C GLY A 6 -4.94 -12.21 -8.79
N PRO A 7 -4.43 -11.00 -8.50
CA PRO A 7 -3.17 -10.78 -7.78
C PRO A 7 -3.08 -11.40 -6.37
N SER A 8 -4.13 -12.08 -5.89
CA SER A 8 -4.17 -12.74 -4.58
C SER A 8 -2.97 -13.67 -4.33
N TRP A 9 -2.54 -14.47 -5.32
CA TRP A 9 -1.37 -15.36 -5.17
C TRP A 9 -0.06 -14.60 -4.95
N LEU A 10 0.07 -13.40 -5.54
CA LEU A 10 1.24 -12.54 -5.38
C LEU A 10 1.30 -11.98 -3.96
N LEU A 11 0.16 -11.53 -3.43
CA LEU A 11 0.08 -11.00 -2.06
C LEU A 11 0.30 -12.09 -1.01
N GLU A 12 -0.22 -13.30 -1.25
CA GLU A 12 0.07 -14.46 -0.41
C GLU A 12 1.59 -14.76 -0.40
N ASN A 13 2.22 -14.84 -1.57
CA ASN A 13 3.66 -15.10 -1.66
C ASN A 13 4.48 -13.99 -1.00
N LEU A 14 4.10 -12.73 -1.17
CA LEU A 14 4.77 -11.59 -0.53
C LEU A 14 4.79 -11.76 1.00
N VAL A 15 3.65 -12.11 1.59
CA VAL A 15 3.56 -12.30 3.05
C VAL A 15 4.32 -13.55 3.49
N ARG A 16 4.24 -14.66 2.74
CA ARG A 16 4.97 -15.90 3.05
C ARG A 16 6.48 -15.75 3.01
N GLU A 17 6.99 -15.00 2.04
CA GLU A 17 8.44 -14.81 1.81
C GLU A 17 9.03 -13.64 2.61
N THR A 18 8.20 -12.87 3.33
CA THR A 18 8.65 -11.72 4.13
C THR A 18 8.49 -12.00 5.63
N PRO A 19 9.58 -12.33 6.36
CA PRO A 19 9.52 -12.59 7.79
C PRO A 19 8.87 -11.45 8.57
N GLY A 20 7.85 -11.76 9.37
CA GLY A 20 7.12 -10.80 10.19
C GLY A 20 6.00 -10.05 9.46
N ALA A 21 5.86 -10.17 8.14
CA ALA A 21 4.68 -9.69 7.45
C ALA A 21 3.45 -10.52 7.86
N GLN A 22 2.35 -9.85 8.18
CA GLN A 22 1.11 -10.52 8.61
C GLN A 22 -0.02 -10.41 7.59
N SER A 23 0.03 -9.39 6.73
CA SER A 23 -1.04 -9.08 5.79
C SER A 23 -0.52 -8.21 4.66
N ALA A 24 -1.21 -8.23 3.51
CA ALA A 24 -0.87 -7.39 2.38
C ALA A 24 -2.12 -6.82 1.69
N LEU A 25 -1.96 -5.63 1.10
CA LEU A 25 -3.00 -4.90 0.38
C LEU A 25 -2.40 -4.38 -0.93
N LEU A 26 -3.09 -4.65 -2.04
CA LEU A 26 -2.88 -3.93 -3.28
C LEU A 26 -4.05 -2.96 -3.48
N CYS A 27 -3.76 -1.68 -3.66
CA CYS A 27 -4.77 -0.66 -3.90
C CYS A 27 -4.29 0.34 -4.94
N SER A 28 -5.22 1.02 -5.58
CA SER A 28 -4.95 2.15 -6.47
C SER A 28 -4.60 3.42 -5.68
N ARG A 29 -3.97 4.38 -6.36
CA ARG A 29 -3.57 5.67 -5.78
C ARG A 29 -4.74 6.55 -5.33
N ASP A 30 -5.94 6.32 -5.85
CA ASP A 30 -7.18 7.00 -5.44
C ASP A 30 -7.87 6.31 -4.25
N GLY A 31 -7.32 5.20 -3.75
CA GLY A 31 -7.76 4.54 -2.53
C GLY A 31 -8.78 3.43 -2.73
N LEU A 32 -8.87 2.86 -3.93
CA LEU A 32 -9.67 1.65 -4.18
C LEU A 32 -8.84 0.40 -3.92
N ARG A 33 -9.36 -0.51 -3.10
CA ARG A 33 -8.79 -1.83 -2.92
C ARG A 33 -8.88 -2.61 -4.23
N LEU A 34 -7.77 -3.20 -4.66
CA LEU A 34 -7.68 -4.11 -5.80
C LEU A 34 -7.60 -5.56 -5.33
N GLU A 35 -6.72 -5.86 -4.38
CA GLU A 35 -6.56 -7.20 -3.79
C GLU A 35 -6.12 -7.14 -2.33
N ARG A 36 -6.34 -8.23 -1.58
CA ARG A 36 -5.95 -8.34 -0.16
C ARG A 36 -5.51 -9.75 0.21
N TYR A 37 -4.65 -9.85 1.21
CA TYR A 37 -4.29 -11.10 1.89
C TYR A 37 -4.24 -10.88 3.41
N GLU A 38 -4.89 -11.76 4.17
CA GLU A 38 -5.00 -11.68 5.65
C GLU A 38 -5.57 -10.34 6.19
N LEU A 39 -6.45 -9.69 5.41
CA LEU A 39 -7.28 -8.55 5.83
C LEU A 39 -8.75 -8.85 5.58
N THR A 40 -9.65 -8.33 6.39
CA THR A 40 -11.08 -8.30 6.04
C THR A 40 -11.32 -7.30 4.90
N VAL A 41 -12.46 -7.46 4.19
CA VAL A 41 -12.90 -6.52 3.15
C VAL A 41 -12.96 -5.09 3.70
N THR A 42 -13.59 -4.89 4.86
CA THR A 42 -13.73 -3.58 5.52
C THR A 42 -12.39 -2.99 5.94
N GLN A 43 -11.48 -3.80 6.51
CA GLN A 43 -10.13 -3.32 6.85
C GLN A 43 -9.38 -2.86 5.60
N ALA A 44 -9.45 -3.64 4.53
CA ALA A 44 -8.75 -3.33 3.28
C ALA A 44 -9.30 -2.07 2.59
N ASP A 45 -10.62 -1.86 2.56
CA ASP A 45 -11.23 -0.62 2.03
C ASP A 45 -10.90 0.61 2.88
N THR A 46 -10.88 0.43 4.21
CA THR A 46 -10.50 1.51 5.13
C THR A 46 -9.02 1.86 4.94
N LEU A 47 -8.16 0.85 4.90
CA LEU A 47 -6.72 1.03 4.73
C LEU A 47 -6.41 1.67 3.37
N SER A 48 -7.02 1.22 2.26
CA SER A 48 -6.78 1.82 0.94
C SER A 48 -7.14 3.31 0.90
N SER A 49 -8.23 3.71 1.56
CA SER A 49 -8.61 5.12 1.71
C SER A 49 -7.58 5.92 2.52
N LEU A 50 -7.05 5.38 3.62
CA LEU A 50 -5.99 6.02 4.38
C LEU A 50 -4.70 6.16 3.57
N LEU A 51 -4.33 5.13 2.79
CA LEU A 51 -3.12 5.13 1.97
C LEU A 51 -3.15 6.20 0.88
N SER A 52 -4.29 6.46 0.25
CA SER A 52 -4.41 7.56 -0.74
C SER A 52 -4.18 8.93 -0.10
N GLY A 53 -4.68 9.13 1.13
CA GLY A 53 -4.39 10.31 1.94
C GLY A 53 -2.90 10.46 2.27
N LEU A 54 -2.26 9.38 2.76
CA LEU A 54 -0.83 9.37 3.06
C LEU A 54 0.03 9.65 1.82
N TYR A 55 -0.31 9.05 0.67
CA TYR A 55 0.37 9.31 -0.60
C TYR A 55 0.23 10.77 -1.04
N SER A 56 -0.96 11.35 -0.91
CA SER A 56 -1.20 12.77 -1.19
C SER A 56 -0.37 13.70 -0.30
N LEU A 57 -0.31 13.41 1.00
CA LEU A 57 0.53 14.15 1.95
C LEU A 57 2.02 14.02 1.62
N GLY A 58 2.49 12.80 1.33
CA GLY A 58 3.86 12.52 0.92
C GLY A 58 4.25 13.30 -0.34
N ARG A 59 3.37 13.37 -1.35
CA ARG A 59 3.60 14.21 -2.53
C ARG A 59 3.73 15.69 -2.18
N GLY A 60 2.94 16.16 -1.21
CA GLY A 60 3.01 17.53 -0.72
C GLY A 60 4.36 17.90 -0.11
N THR A 61 5.07 16.95 0.49
CA THR A 61 6.39 17.22 1.08
C THR A 61 7.44 17.52 0.01
N GLY A 62 7.35 16.93 -1.18
CA GLY A 62 8.25 17.25 -2.31
C GLY A 62 8.19 18.73 -2.68
N LYS A 63 6.97 19.28 -2.75
CA LYS A 63 6.76 20.71 -2.99
C LYS A 63 7.35 21.57 -1.87
N VAL A 64 7.20 21.16 -0.61
CA VAL A 64 7.63 21.96 0.55
C VAL A 64 9.13 21.90 0.80
N LEU A 65 9.74 20.74 0.63
CA LEU A 65 11.12 20.48 1.06
C LEU A 65 12.14 20.69 -0.06
N VAL A 66 11.77 20.42 -1.32
CA VAL A 66 12.72 20.40 -2.45
C VAL A 66 12.18 21.10 -3.70
N ASP A 67 11.09 21.86 -3.57
CA ASP A 67 10.42 22.60 -4.65
C ASP A 67 10.05 21.74 -5.87
N ASP A 68 9.69 20.47 -5.62
CA ASP A 68 9.20 19.55 -6.66
C ASP A 68 7.67 19.36 -6.53
N PRO A 69 6.87 20.08 -7.33
CA PRO A 69 5.41 19.99 -7.29
C PRO A 69 4.85 18.65 -7.82
N PHE A 70 5.68 17.83 -8.47
CA PHE A 70 5.31 16.55 -9.06
C PHE A 70 6.04 15.36 -8.43
N GLY A 71 6.73 15.58 -7.30
CA GLY A 71 7.53 14.58 -6.63
C GLY A 71 6.78 13.27 -6.42
N THR A 72 7.39 12.19 -6.88
CA THR A 72 6.84 10.83 -6.74
C THR A 72 7.20 10.28 -5.36
N VAL A 73 6.23 9.67 -4.69
CA VAL A 73 6.47 9.00 -3.41
C VAL A 73 6.81 7.55 -3.69
N HIS A 74 8.08 7.19 -3.52
CA HIS A 74 8.53 5.79 -3.67
C HIS A 74 8.06 4.91 -2.52
N GLN A 75 8.08 5.45 -1.30
CA GLN A 75 7.78 4.67 -0.10
C GLN A 75 7.24 5.57 1.02
N ILE A 76 6.35 5.00 1.82
CA ILE A 76 5.89 5.55 3.10
C ILE A 76 6.06 4.47 4.16
N LEU A 77 6.60 4.84 5.32
CA LEU A 77 6.73 3.97 6.48
C LEU A 77 5.97 4.60 7.65
N VAL A 78 5.08 3.83 8.26
CA VAL A 78 4.39 4.23 9.50
C VAL A 78 4.72 3.21 10.56
N GLU A 79 5.51 3.63 11.54
CA GLU A 79 5.90 2.82 12.68
C GLU A 79 4.91 3.01 13.83
N HIS A 80 4.48 1.89 14.41
CA HIS A 80 3.66 1.83 15.60
C HIS A 80 4.36 0.93 16.62
N PRO A 81 4.15 1.10 17.94
CA PRO A 81 4.75 0.23 18.96
C PRO A 81 4.50 -1.28 18.77
N LEU A 82 3.52 -1.65 17.94
CA LEU A 82 3.10 -3.03 17.68
C LEU A 82 3.46 -3.51 16.26
N GLY A 83 4.09 -2.68 15.42
CA GLY A 83 4.45 -3.09 14.07
C GLY A 83 4.74 -1.94 13.11
N LEU A 84 4.99 -2.30 11.86
CA LEU A 84 5.32 -1.37 10.78
C LEU A 84 4.34 -1.55 9.62
N LEU A 85 3.79 -0.43 9.13
CA LEU A 85 3.14 -0.38 7.83
C LEU A 85 4.14 0.15 6.82
N ALA A 86 4.47 -0.67 5.82
CA ALA A 86 5.28 -0.29 4.68
C ALA A 86 4.40 -0.17 3.42
N VAL A 87 4.43 1.00 2.80
CA VAL A 87 3.71 1.32 1.56
C VAL A 87 4.75 1.60 0.50
N MET A 88 4.70 0.88 -0.60
CA MET A 88 5.63 1.03 -1.71
C MET A 88 4.85 1.23 -3.00
N ASP A 89 5.41 2.01 -3.92
CA ASP A 89 4.89 2.08 -5.28
C ASP A 89 4.99 0.69 -5.94
N ALA A 90 3.89 0.21 -6.53
CA ALA A 90 3.79 -1.14 -7.08
C ALA A 90 4.12 -1.22 -8.58
N GLY A 91 4.58 -0.12 -9.17
CA GLY A 91 4.86 0.02 -10.61
C GLY A 91 3.79 0.80 -11.35
#